data_AF-A0A849FKG8-F1
#
_entry.id   AF-A0A849FKG8-F1
#
_cell.length_a   1.000
_cell.length_b   1.000
_cell.length_c   1.000
_cell.angle_alpha   90.00
_cell.angle_beta   90.00
_cell.angle_gamma   90.00
#
_symmetry.space_group_name_H-M   'P 1'
#
loop_
_entity.id
_entity.type
_entity.pdbx_description
1 polymer ?
#
loop_
_entity_poly.entity_id
_entity_poly.type
_entity_poly.pdbx_seq_one_letter_code
_entity_poly.pdbx_strand_id
1 'polypeptide(L)'
;MILVENLEYNTERPQLIIPEYGRHFQKMVDHAVSIEDPVERNKVAKSIISVMGNLQPHLRDVPDFQHKLWDQLFIMSDFKLDVDSPFPITSKEVLRKRPEPLGYPQNYPKYRFYGNNIKRMIDVAVKWEKGDMRDGLEYAIANHMK
;
A
#
# COMPACT_ATOMS: atom_id res chain seq x y z
N MET A 1 46.25 8.15 -17.48
CA MET A 1 45.27 7.54 -18.40
C MET A 1 43.91 7.74 -17.78
N ILE A 2 43.16 8.74 -18.24
CA ILE A 2 41.85 9.08 -17.69
C ILE A 2 40.88 8.02 -18.24
N LEU A 3 40.53 7.03 -17.43
CA LEU A 3 39.37 6.19 -17.71
C LEU A 3 38.15 7.10 -17.63
N VAL A 4 37.53 7.35 -18.78
CA VAL A 4 36.14 7.81 -18.81
C VAL A 4 35.33 6.67 -18.21
N GLU A 5 34.89 6.83 -16.96
CA GLU A 5 33.97 5.88 -16.33
C GLU A 5 32.74 5.69 -17.24
N ASN A 6 32.39 4.42 -17.44
CA ASN A 6 31.70 3.92 -18.62
C ASN A 6 30.28 4.48 -18.81
N LEU A 7 29.84 4.54 -20.07
CA LEU A 7 28.42 4.57 -20.45
C LEU A 7 27.73 3.32 -19.88
N GLU A 8 27.23 3.42 -18.67
CA GLU A 8 26.56 2.32 -17.98
C GLU A 8 25.07 2.29 -18.37
N TYR A 9 24.66 1.25 -19.10
CA TYR A 9 23.27 1.07 -19.52
C TYR A 9 22.37 0.55 -18.41
N ASN A 10 21.11 1.00 -18.39
CA ASN A 10 20.14 0.58 -17.36
C ASN A 10 19.81 -0.91 -17.40
N THR A 11 19.95 -1.56 -18.56
CA THR A 11 19.69 -2.99 -18.80
C THR A 11 20.72 -3.92 -18.18
N GLU A 12 21.93 -3.43 -17.93
CA GLU A 12 23.04 -4.21 -17.36
C GLU A 12 23.11 -4.09 -15.83
N ARG A 13 22.38 -3.13 -15.26
CA ARG A 13 22.42 -2.81 -13.84
C ARG A 13 21.40 -3.64 -13.06
N PRO A 14 21.58 -3.80 -11.74
CA PRO A 14 20.58 -4.37 -10.87
C PRO A 14 19.22 -3.68 -11.03
N GLN A 15 18.16 -4.47 -10.96
CA GLN A 15 16.79 -3.99 -10.93
C GLN A 15 16.57 -3.11 -9.69
N LEU A 16 15.91 -1.98 -9.88
CA LEU A 16 15.45 -1.15 -8.77
C LEU A 16 14.23 -1.81 -8.12
N ILE A 17 14.28 -2.01 -6.81
CA ILE A 17 13.15 -2.58 -6.07
C ILE A 17 12.00 -1.57 -5.99
N ILE A 18 12.32 -0.30 -5.75
CA ILE A 18 11.37 0.83 -5.74
C ILE A 18 11.88 1.90 -6.70
N PRO A 19 11.42 1.91 -7.97
CA PRO A 19 11.90 2.82 -9.00
C PRO A 19 11.75 4.32 -8.67
N GLU A 20 10.78 4.67 -7.83
CA GLU A 20 10.41 6.04 -7.45
C GLU A 20 11.55 6.79 -6.73
N TYR A 21 12.38 6.07 -5.97
CA TYR A 21 13.54 6.64 -5.29
C TYR A 21 14.78 6.71 -6.19
N GLY A 22 14.81 5.95 -7.29
CA GLY A 22 15.91 5.95 -8.24
C GLY A 22 17.21 5.31 -7.71
N ARG A 23 18.28 5.41 -8.53
CA ARG A 23 19.53 4.64 -8.31
C ARG A 23 20.38 5.13 -7.15
N HIS A 24 20.34 6.42 -6.83
CA HIS A 24 21.14 6.96 -5.72
C HIS A 24 20.68 6.39 -4.37
N PHE A 25 19.37 6.22 -4.18
CA PHE A 25 18.85 5.57 -2.97
C PHE A 25 19.22 4.11 -2.91
N GLN A 26 19.10 3.36 -4.01
CA GLN A 26 19.54 1.97 -4.03
C GLN A 26 21.02 1.85 -3.60
N LYS A 27 21.91 2.70 -4.15
CA LYS A 27 23.33 2.73 -3.74
C LYS A 27 23.53 3.08 -2.26
N MET A 28 22.75 4.02 -1.71
CA MET A 28 22.81 4.36 -0.28
C MET A 28 22.39 3.19 0.60
N VAL A 29 21.35 2.45 0.20
CA VAL A 29 20.88 1.26 0.91
C VAL A 29 21.89 0.12 0.80
N ASP A 30 22.43 -0.12 -0.40
CA ASP A 30 23.48 -1.13 -0.62
C ASP A 30 24.71 -0.84 0.24
N HIS A 31 25.10 0.45 0.36
CA HIS A 31 26.15 0.88 1.25
C HIS A 31 25.79 0.62 2.73
N ALA A 32 24.59 0.97 3.17
CA ALA A 32 24.15 0.71 4.54
C ALA A 32 24.20 -0.80 4.89
N VAL A 33 23.85 -1.68 3.95
CA VAL A 33 23.94 -3.15 4.13
C VAL A 33 25.39 -3.63 4.21
N SER A 34 26.33 -2.96 3.54
CA SER A 34 27.76 -3.32 3.56
C SER A 34 28.51 -2.95 4.83
N ILE A 35 27.93 -2.12 5.71
CA ILE A 35 28.57 -1.67 6.95
C ILE A 35 28.48 -2.76 8.02
N GLU A 36 29.64 -3.16 8.57
CA GLU A 36 29.73 -4.17 9.63
C GLU A 36 29.47 -3.60 11.03
N ASP A 37 29.89 -2.35 11.29
CA ASP A 37 29.66 -1.71 12.59
C ASP A 37 28.17 -1.40 12.79
N PRO A 38 27.51 -2.00 13.80
CA PRO A 38 26.10 -1.75 14.05
C PRO A 38 25.80 -0.29 14.41
N VAL A 39 26.75 0.44 15.02
CA VAL A 39 26.54 1.86 15.39
C VAL A 39 26.52 2.73 14.14
N GLU A 40 27.53 2.58 13.28
CA GLU A 40 27.61 3.28 12.00
C GLU A 40 26.45 2.91 11.07
N ARG A 41 26.11 1.62 10.96
CA ARG A 41 25.01 1.12 10.13
C ARG A 41 23.67 1.74 10.53
N ASN A 42 23.37 1.80 11.83
CA ASN A 42 22.17 2.44 12.37
C ASN A 42 22.14 3.94 12.08
N LYS A 43 23.29 4.62 12.16
CA LYS A 43 23.41 6.06 11.86
C LYS A 43 23.10 6.31 10.39
N VAL A 44 23.70 5.53 9.48
CA VAL A 44 23.48 5.64 8.04
C VAL A 44 22.02 5.36 7.69
N ALA A 45 21.40 4.31 8.23
CA ALA A 45 19.99 4.00 8.01
C ALA A 45 19.06 5.17 8.41
N LYS A 46 19.29 5.77 9.58
CA LYS A 46 18.54 6.96 10.03
C LYS A 46 18.74 8.16 9.12
N SER A 47 19.96 8.37 8.62
CA SER A 47 20.24 9.42 7.63
C SER A 47 19.47 9.17 6.32
N ILE A 48 19.42 7.93 5.82
CA ILE A 48 18.65 7.58 4.62
C ILE A 48 17.16 7.87 4.82
N ILE A 49 16.57 7.45 5.94
CA ILE A 49 15.16 7.74 6.29
C ILE A 49 14.89 9.25 6.28
N SER A 50 15.80 10.05 6.85
CA SER A 50 15.68 11.51 6.86
C SER A 50 15.65 12.10 5.44
N VAL A 51 16.51 11.61 4.55
CA VAL A 51 16.55 12.04 3.14
C VAL A 51 15.28 11.60 2.40
N MET A 52 14.81 10.37 2.61
CA MET A 52 13.53 9.89 2.04
C MET A 52 12.36 10.77 2.49
N GLY A 53 12.34 11.16 3.76
CA GLY A 53 11.31 12.03 4.34
C GLY A 53 11.29 13.45 3.80
N ASN A 54 12.46 13.98 3.38
CA ASN A 54 12.56 15.29 2.76
C ASN A 54 12.13 15.28 1.28
N LEU A 55 12.37 14.18 0.57
CA LEU A 55 11.95 14.02 -0.82
C LEU A 55 10.42 13.96 -0.96
N GLN A 56 9.75 13.37 0.04
CA GLN A 56 8.32 13.06 0.00
C GLN A 56 7.53 13.85 1.06
N PRO A 57 7.49 15.20 0.97
CA PRO A 57 6.89 16.04 2.02
C PRO A 57 5.37 15.87 2.13
N HIS A 58 4.70 15.47 1.06
CA HIS A 58 3.26 15.24 1.02
C HIS A 58 2.78 14.07 1.88
N LEU A 59 3.69 13.19 2.29
CA LEU A 59 3.35 12.09 3.19
C LEU A 59 3.42 12.49 4.67
N ARG A 60 3.86 13.71 5.02
CA ARG A 60 3.94 14.17 6.42
C ARG A 60 2.59 14.22 7.14
N ASP A 61 1.52 14.44 6.39
CA ASP A 61 0.15 14.51 6.92
C ASP A 61 -0.50 13.13 7.06
N VAL A 62 0.18 12.06 6.62
CA VAL A 62 -0.32 10.70 6.67
C VAL A 62 0.07 10.07 8.00
N PRO A 63 -0.90 9.58 8.81
CA PRO A 63 -0.60 8.76 9.97
C PRO A 63 0.34 7.62 9.59
N ASP A 64 1.34 7.34 10.44
CA ASP A 64 2.35 6.31 10.23
C ASP A 64 3.27 6.52 9.02
N PHE A 65 3.49 7.76 8.59
CA PHE A 65 4.46 8.06 7.53
C PHE A 65 5.86 7.48 7.80
N GLN A 66 6.35 7.64 9.03
CA GLN A 66 7.66 7.11 9.42
C GLN A 66 7.71 5.59 9.27
N HIS A 67 6.64 4.88 9.62
CA HIS A 67 6.52 3.43 9.45
C HIS A 67 6.70 3.03 7.98
N LYS A 68 6.05 3.75 7.06
CA LYS A 68 6.15 3.49 5.62
C LYS A 68 7.56 3.67 5.08
N LEU A 69 8.29 4.69 5.55
CA LEU A 69 9.68 4.91 5.14
C LEU A 69 10.59 3.75 5.59
N TRP A 70 10.38 3.27 6.83
CA TRP A 70 11.09 2.11 7.35
C TRP A 70 10.77 0.85 6.55
N ASP A 71 9.50 0.58 6.24
CA ASP A 71 9.12 -0.54 5.37
C ASP A 71 9.81 -0.46 4.00
N GLN A 72 9.80 0.72 3.37
CA GLN A 72 10.45 0.92 2.07
C GLN A 72 11.97 0.72 2.15
N LEU A 73 12.62 1.16 3.23
CA LEU A 73 14.05 0.93 3.46
C LEU A 73 14.35 -0.58 3.52
N PHE A 74 13.57 -1.33 4.31
CA PHE A 74 13.74 -2.79 4.41
C PHE A 74 13.48 -3.50 3.09
N ILE A 75 12.44 -3.10 2.36
CA ILE A 75 12.14 -3.61 1.03
C ILE A 75 13.30 -3.36 0.06
N MET A 76 13.85 -2.14 0.00
CA MET A 76 14.99 -1.78 -0.85
C MET A 76 16.28 -2.55 -0.49
N SER A 77 16.43 -2.98 0.76
CA SER A 77 17.56 -3.82 1.19
C SER A 77 17.37 -5.31 0.93
N ASP A 78 16.25 -5.72 0.33
CA ASP A 78 15.81 -7.12 0.26
C ASP A 78 15.82 -7.79 1.65
N PHE A 79 15.45 -7.03 2.69
CA PHE A 79 15.44 -7.42 4.11
C PHE A 79 16.78 -7.96 4.64
N LYS A 80 17.90 -7.54 4.03
CA LYS A 80 19.26 -7.88 4.49
C LYS A 80 19.79 -6.87 5.51
N LEU A 81 19.17 -5.70 5.61
CA LEU A 81 19.57 -4.65 6.53
C LEU A 81 19.18 -5.01 7.97
N ASP A 82 20.19 -5.09 8.85
CA ASP A 82 20.03 -5.38 10.27
C ASP A 82 20.20 -4.09 11.10
N VAL A 83 19.11 -3.43 11.47
CA VAL A 83 19.13 -2.12 12.15
C VAL A 83 18.03 -2.03 13.20
N ASP A 84 18.27 -1.19 14.21
CA ASP A 84 17.32 -0.91 15.28
C ASP A 84 16.17 -0.04 14.74
N SER A 85 15.12 -0.70 14.24
CA SER A 85 13.89 -0.04 13.84
C SER A 85 12.94 0.11 15.02
N PRO A 86 12.30 1.28 15.20
CA PRO A 86 11.26 1.48 16.21
C PRO A 86 9.94 0.77 15.86
N PHE A 87 9.82 0.20 14.65
CA PHE A 87 8.63 -0.44 14.12
C PHE A 87 8.88 -1.91 13.79
N PRO A 88 7.84 -2.77 13.85
CA PRO A 88 7.99 -4.17 13.47
C PRO A 88 8.31 -4.29 11.97
N ILE A 89 9.29 -5.12 11.65
CA ILE A 89 9.69 -5.35 10.25
C ILE A 89 8.63 -6.23 9.58
N THR A 90 8.03 -5.72 8.51
CA THR A 90 7.10 -6.50 7.68
C THR A 90 7.83 -7.71 7.08
N SER A 91 7.30 -8.94 7.18
CA SER A 91 7.99 -10.11 6.62
C SER A 91 7.81 -10.20 5.08
N LYS A 92 8.83 -10.74 4.38
CA LYS A 92 8.79 -10.99 2.93
C LYS A 92 7.54 -11.77 2.49
N GLU A 93 7.08 -12.69 3.34
CA GLU A 93 5.94 -13.56 3.08
C GLU A 93 4.63 -12.80 3.02
N VAL A 94 4.44 -11.84 3.93
CA VAL A 94 3.24 -11.00 3.99
C VAL A 94 3.15 -10.12 2.74
N LEU A 95 4.27 -9.56 2.27
CA LEU A 95 4.30 -8.73 1.07
C LEU A 95 4.07 -9.53 -0.22
N ARG A 96 4.51 -10.79 -0.27
CA ARG A 96 4.29 -11.68 -1.43
C ARG A 96 2.93 -12.37 -1.41
N LYS A 97 2.17 -12.25 -0.32
CA LYS A 97 0.85 -12.84 -0.23
C LYS A 97 -0.04 -12.22 -1.30
N ARG A 98 -0.53 -13.05 -2.22
CA ARG A 98 -1.49 -12.60 -3.22
C ARG A 98 -2.76 -12.12 -2.49
N PRO A 99 -3.38 -11.01 -2.94
CA PRO A 99 -4.68 -10.63 -2.44
C PRO A 99 -5.66 -11.78 -2.67
N GLU A 100 -6.57 -11.97 -1.72
CA GLU A 100 -7.59 -13.00 -1.89
C GLU A 100 -8.46 -12.66 -3.10
N PRO A 101 -8.74 -13.64 -3.98
CA PRO A 101 -9.62 -13.41 -5.12
C PRO A 101 -10.99 -13.03 -4.58
N LEU A 102 -11.42 -11.80 -4.87
CA LEU A 102 -12.79 -11.38 -4.61
C LEU A 102 -13.69 -12.15 -5.57
N GLY A 103 -14.68 -12.88 -5.03
CA GLY A 103 -15.73 -13.45 -5.86
C GLY A 103 -16.43 -12.34 -6.61
N TYR A 104 -16.43 -12.38 -7.95
CA TYR A 104 -17.21 -11.42 -8.72
C TYR A 104 -18.67 -11.57 -8.30
N PRO A 105 -19.38 -10.48 -7.93
CA PRO A 105 -20.76 -10.58 -7.52
C PRO A 105 -21.62 -10.99 -8.73
N GLN A 106 -21.78 -12.30 -8.94
CA GLN A 106 -22.76 -12.85 -9.88
C GLN A 106 -24.16 -12.63 -9.31
N ASN A 107 -24.72 -11.46 -9.59
CA ASN A 107 -26.13 -11.24 -9.36
C ASN A 107 -26.88 -11.60 -10.65
N TYR A 108 -27.75 -12.61 -10.57
CA TYR A 108 -28.75 -12.87 -11.60
C TYR A 108 -30.08 -12.21 -11.17
N PRO A 109 -30.29 -10.91 -11.47
CA PRO A 109 -31.52 -10.23 -11.05
C PRO A 109 -32.74 -10.89 -11.69
N LYS A 110 -33.63 -11.46 -10.86
CA LYS A 110 -34.94 -11.97 -11.29
C LYS A 110 -35.77 -10.87 -11.95
N TYR A 111 -35.67 -9.65 -11.43
CA TYR A 111 -36.34 -8.46 -11.95
C TYR A 111 -35.31 -7.51 -12.56
N ARG A 112 -34.99 -7.73 -13.85
CA ARG A 112 -33.93 -6.97 -14.56
C ARG A 112 -34.16 -5.46 -14.57
N PHE A 113 -35.42 -5.03 -14.68
CA PHE A 113 -35.79 -3.61 -14.79
C PHE A 113 -35.61 -2.81 -13.49
N TYR A 114 -35.70 -3.46 -12.33
CA TYR A 114 -35.59 -2.79 -11.01
C TYR A 114 -34.20 -2.96 -10.38
N GLY A 115 -33.32 -3.75 -11.00
CA GLY A 115 -32.00 -4.06 -10.47
C GLY A 115 -32.04 -4.81 -9.13
N ASN A 116 -30.87 -4.99 -8.52
CA ASN A 116 -30.75 -5.71 -7.25
C ASN A 116 -31.04 -4.83 -6.04
N ASN A 117 -30.87 -3.52 -6.16
CA ASN A 117 -31.02 -2.58 -5.04
C ASN A 117 -32.46 -2.49 -4.58
N ILE A 118 -33.42 -2.33 -5.49
CA ILE A 118 -34.85 -2.31 -5.16
C ILE A 118 -35.26 -3.61 -4.47
N LYS A 119 -34.82 -4.76 -5.00
CA LYS A 119 -35.09 -6.06 -4.36
C LYS A 119 -34.52 -6.12 -2.95
N ARG A 120 -33.26 -5.72 -2.73
CA ARG A 120 -32.63 -5.70 -1.40
C ARG A 120 -33.36 -4.77 -0.43
N MET A 121 -33.80 -3.60 -0.89
CA MET A 121 -34.58 -2.67 -0.06
C MET A 121 -35.92 -3.28 0.35
N ILE A 122 -36.63 -3.94 -0.58
CA ILE A 122 -37.87 -4.67 -0.28
C ILE A 122 -37.63 -5.82 0.70
N ASP A 123 -36.58 -6.63 0.49
CA ASP A 123 -36.22 -7.75 1.37
C ASP A 123 -35.92 -7.28 2.81
N VAL A 124 -35.38 -6.05 2.97
CA VAL A 124 -35.16 -5.42 4.28
C VAL A 124 -36.46 -4.88 4.87
N ALA A 125 -37.28 -4.17 4.09
CA ALA A 125 -38.55 -3.60 4.53
C ALA A 125 -39.53 -4.68 5.05
N VAL A 126 -39.54 -5.86 4.40
CA VAL A 126 -40.39 -7.00 4.83
C VAL A 126 -40.00 -7.53 6.22
N LYS A 127 -38.73 -7.39 6.63
CA LYS A 127 -38.24 -7.83 7.95
C LYS A 127 -38.58 -6.85 9.08
N TRP A 128 -38.98 -5.62 8.76
CA TRP A 128 -39.34 -4.62 9.76
C TRP A 128 -40.80 -4.81 10.19
N GLU A 129 -41.05 -4.59 11.49
CA GLU A 129 -42.41 -4.52 12.01
C GLU A 129 -43.18 -3.35 11.39
N LYS A 130 -44.51 -3.46 11.36
CA LYS A 130 -45.36 -2.38 10.85
C LYS A 130 -45.27 -1.17 11.78
N GLY A 131 -44.92 -0.02 11.22
CA GLY A 131 -44.79 1.24 11.92
C GLY A 131 -44.10 2.29 11.06
N ASP A 132 -43.96 3.51 11.61
CA ASP A 132 -43.53 4.70 10.87
C ASP A 132 -42.21 4.52 10.10
N MET A 133 -41.26 3.75 10.65
CA MET A 133 -39.99 3.48 9.98
C MET A 133 -40.15 2.62 8.72
N ARG A 134 -41.02 1.61 8.76
CA ARG A 134 -41.28 0.75 7.60
C ARG A 134 -42.06 1.52 6.53
N ASP A 135 -43.06 2.30 6.93
CA ASP A 135 -43.86 3.09 6.00
C ASP A 135 -42.97 4.11 5.27
N GLY A 136 -42.07 4.80 5.99
CA GLY A 136 -41.10 5.71 5.38
C GLY A 136 -40.17 5.04 4.37
N LEU A 137 -39.72 3.80 4.66
CA LEU A 137 -38.90 3.01 3.74
C LEU A 137 -39.70 2.56 2.50
N GLU A 138 -40.96 2.16 2.66
CA GLU A 138 -41.85 1.80 1.55
C GLU A 138 -42.10 3.00 0.62
N TYR A 139 -42.32 4.20 1.15
CA TYR A 139 -42.42 5.43 0.35
C TYR A 139 -41.12 5.75 -0.39
N ALA A 140 -39.97 5.59 0.25
CA ALA A 140 -38.67 5.83 -0.39
C ALA A 140 -38.41 4.82 -1.54
N ILE A 141 -38.76 3.55 -1.35
CA ILE A 141 -38.66 2.52 -2.40
C ILE A 141 -39.58 2.86 -3.57
N ALA A 142 -40.85 3.23 -3.29
CA ALA A 142 -41.81 3.60 -4.32
C ALA A 142 -41.33 4.82 -5.14
N ASN A 143 -40.75 5.83 -4.48
CA ASN A 143 -40.16 6.98 -5.15
C ASN A 143 -38.96 6.61 -6.04
N HIS A 144 -38.16 5.62 -5.64
CA HIS A 144 -37.06 5.11 -6.46
C HIS A 144 -37.50 4.25 -7.65
N MET A 145 -38.74 3.75 -7.65
CA MET A 145 -39.33 2.96 -8.73
C MET A 145 -40.10 3.79 -9.77
N LYS A 146 -40.29 5.09 -9.50
CA LYS A 146 -40.95 6.06 -10.39
C LYS A 146 -39.99 6.52 -11.48
#